data_AF-A0A830CCN8-F1
#
_entry.id   AF-A0A830CCN8-F1
#
_cell.length_a   1.000
_cell.length_b   1.000
_cell.length_c   1.000
_cell.angle_alpha   90.00
_cell.angle_beta   90.00
_cell.angle_gamma   90.00
#
_symmetry.space_group_name_H-M   'P 1'
#
loop_
_entity.id
_entity.type
_entity.pdbx_description
1 polymer ?
#
loop_
_entity_poly.entity_id
_entity_poly.type
_entity_poly.pdbx_seq_one_letter_code
_entity_poly.pdbx_strand_id
1 'polypeptide(L)'
;MSEDNCADNVIPLPNVTGKTLSKVIKYCKRHVDSSASAAKTNKKAFDADFFIVDQATLFDLILAANYLNIKSLLDLTCQTVADMIKGKKSRGDSEDVQYFYTGES
;
A
#
# COMPACT_ATOMS: atom_id res chain seq x y z
N MET A 1 -30.98 1.46 25.67
CA MET A 1 -31.12 1.63 24.21
C MET A 1 -30.02 2.56 23.77
N SER A 2 -28.95 2.02 23.18
CA SER A 2 -27.88 2.84 22.61
C SER A 2 -28.27 3.10 21.15
N GLU A 3 -28.91 4.22 20.90
CA GLU A 3 -29.07 4.73 19.54
C GLU A 3 -27.74 5.36 19.11
N ASP A 4 -26.75 4.51 18.83
CA ASP A 4 -25.55 4.93 18.10
C ASP A 4 -25.94 5.05 16.62
N ASN A 5 -26.64 6.12 16.27
CA ASN A 5 -26.84 6.53 14.89
C ASN A 5 -25.55 7.17 14.34
N CYS A 6 -24.43 6.44 14.42
CA CYS A 6 -23.15 6.83 13.82
C CYS A 6 -23.10 6.42 12.34
N ALA A 7 -24.20 6.61 11.60
CA ALA A 7 -24.30 6.22 10.19
C ALA A 7 -24.50 7.39 9.22
N ASP A 8 -24.75 8.61 9.72
CA ASP A 8 -25.00 9.79 8.88
C ASP A 8 -24.04 10.98 9.15
N ASN A 9 -23.06 10.81 10.03
CA ASN A 9 -22.08 11.85 10.30
C ASN A 9 -20.94 11.78 9.26
N VAL A 10 -20.90 12.76 8.35
CA VAL A 10 -19.79 12.95 7.41
C VAL A 10 -18.51 13.18 8.20
N ILE A 11 -17.52 12.29 8.05
CA ILE A 11 -16.19 12.46 8.66
C ILE A 11 -15.34 13.32 7.70
N PRO A 12 -15.04 14.59 8.03
CA PRO A 12 -14.23 15.43 7.16
C PRO A 12 -12.77 14.94 7.15
N LEU A 13 -12.22 14.72 5.95
CA LEU A 13 -10.84 14.32 5.74
C LEU A 13 -10.10 15.35 4.87
N PRO A 14 -9.78 16.54 5.41
CA PRO A 14 -9.21 17.64 4.62
C PRO A 14 -7.80 17.34 4.09
N ASN A 15 -7.07 16.43 4.75
CA ASN A 15 -5.68 16.11 4.44
C ASN A 15 -5.50 14.86 3.57
N VAL A 16 -6.59 14.25 3.11
CA VAL A 16 -6.53 13.04 2.28
C VAL A 16 -7.39 13.25 1.04
N THR A 17 -6.78 13.17 -0.14
CA THR A 17 -7.52 13.29 -1.39
C THR A 17 -8.44 12.08 -1.61
N GLY A 18 -9.55 12.26 -2.33
CA GLY A 18 -10.47 11.15 -2.63
C GLY A 18 -9.80 9.98 -3.36
N LYS A 19 -8.81 10.27 -4.22
CA LYS A 19 -8.00 9.25 -4.92
C LYS A 19 -7.15 8.44 -3.94
N THR A 20 -6.49 9.10 -2.99
CA THR A 20 -5.69 8.45 -1.95
C THR A 20 -6.58 7.63 -1.03
N LEU A 21 -7.71 8.20 -0.58
CA LEU A 21 -8.68 7.51 0.27
C LEU A 21 -9.25 6.25 -0.39
N SER A 22 -9.59 6.31 -1.69
CA SER A 22 -10.06 5.14 -2.43
C SER A 22 -9.05 3.98 -2.42
N LYS A 23 -7.75 4.29 -2.49
CA LYS A 23 -6.69 3.27 -2.38
C LYS A 23 -6.59 2.72 -0.96
N VAL A 24 -6.59 3.59 0.05
CA VAL A 24 -6.59 3.16 1.46
C VAL A 24 -7.75 2.20 1.74
N ILE A 25 -8.96 2.54 1.29
CA ILE A 25 -10.15 1.68 1.44
C ILE A 25 -9.94 0.33 0.72
N LYS A 26 -9.40 0.32 -0.50
CA LYS A 26 -9.10 -0.91 -1.24
C LYS A 26 -8.11 -1.80 -0.47
N TYR A 27 -7.06 -1.21 0.10
CA TYR A 27 -6.10 -1.91 0.95
C TYR A 27 -6.78 -2.51 2.19
N CYS A 28 -7.57 -1.71 2.92
CA CYS A 28 -8.30 -2.16 4.11
C CYS A 28 -9.25 -3.33 3.79
N LYS A 29 -10.04 -3.24 2.72
CA LYS A 29 -10.94 -4.34 2.30
C LYS A 29 -10.20 -5.64 2.05
N ARG A 30 -9.04 -5.56 1.38
CA ARG A 30 -8.19 -6.74 1.12
C ARG A 30 -7.53 -7.30 2.40
N HIS A 31 -7.25 -6.43 3.38
CA HIS A 31 -6.53 -6.80 4.59
C HIS A 31 -7.43 -7.27 5.73
N VAL A 32 -8.69 -6.86 5.78
CA VAL A 32 -9.69 -7.28 6.78
C VAL A 32 -10.16 -8.72 6.57
N ASP A 33 -10.16 -9.25 5.35
CA ASP A 33 -10.64 -10.60 4.99
C ASP A 33 -9.70 -11.76 5.45
N SER A 34 -8.86 -11.54 6.47
CA SER A 34 -7.67 -12.36 6.72
C SER A 34 -7.86 -13.64 7.55
N SER A 35 -9.09 -14.15 7.68
CA SER A 35 -9.35 -15.34 8.52
C SER A 35 -8.95 -16.68 7.88
N ALA A 36 -8.61 -16.74 6.59
CA ALA A 36 -8.25 -17.99 5.91
C ALA A 36 -6.74 -18.10 5.65
N SER A 37 -6.12 -19.19 6.07
CA SER A 37 -4.68 -19.49 5.95
C SER A 37 -4.15 -19.51 4.50
N ALA A 38 -5.00 -19.75 3.51
CA ALA A 38 -4.67 -19.62 2.08
C ALA A 38 -4.54 -18.16 1.59
N ALA A 39 -5.04 -17.18 2.36
CA ALA A 39 -5.01 -15.77 1.99
C ALA A 39 -3.67 -15.06 2.24
N LYS A 40 -2.75 -15.67 3.02
CA LYS A 40 -1.44 -15.06 3.36
C LYS A 40 -0.51 -14.91 2.15
N THR A 41 -0.47 -15.90 1.25
CA THR A 41 0.37 -15.84 0.03
C THR A 41 -0.21 -14.85 -0.97
N ASN A 42 -1.54 -14.78 -1.06
CA ASN A 42 -2.24 -13.87 -1.97
C ASN A 42 -2.24 -12.39 -1.50
N LYS A 43 -1.90 -12.14 -0.23
CA LYS A 43 -1.68 -10.80 0.33
C LYS A 43 -0.35 -10.21 -0.15
N LYS A 44 0.77 -10.91 0.04
CA LYS A 44 2.10 -10.40 -0.35
C LYS A 44 2.22 -10.06 -1.82
N ALA A 45 1.59 -10.85 -2.70
CA ALA A 45 1.56 -10.56 -4.13
C ALA A 45 0.72 -9.32 -4.45
N PHE A 46 -0.44 -9.19 -3.81
CA PHE A 46 -1.26 -7.98 -3.91
C PHE A 46 -0.52 -6.75 -3.40
N ASP A 47 0.15 -6.86 -2.25
CA ASP A 47 0.93 -5.77 -1.67
C ASP A 47 2.04 -5.32 -2.62
N ALA A 48 2.77 -6.28 -3.19
CA ALA A 48 3.84 -5.98 -4.14
C ALA A 48 3.34 -5.20 -5.37
N ASP A 49 2.16 -5.55 -5.91
CA ASP A 49 1.52 -4.85 -7.04
C ASP A 49 0.90 -3.51 -6.64
N PHE A 50 0.27 -3.47 -5.45
CA PHE A 50 -0.48 -2.32 -4.97
C PHE A 50 0.40 -1.09 -4.73
N PHE A 51 1.67 -1.28 -4.35
CA PHE A 51 2.65 -0.21 -4.16
C PHE A 51 3.50 0.08 -5.41
N ILE A 52 3.20 -0.53 -6.56
CA ILE A 52 3.74 -0.09 -7.87
C ILE A 52 2.99 1.17 -8.30
N VAL A 53 3.31 2.28 -7.64
CA VAL A 53 2.75 3.59 -7.90
C VAL A 53 3.88 4.61 -8.03
N ASP A 54 3.59 5.75 -8.65
CA ASP A 54 4.53 6.87 -8.67
C ASP A 54 4.88 7.34 -7.24
N GLN A 55 6.09 7.89 -7.06
CA GLN A 55 6.60 8.36 -5.77
C GLN A 55 5.64 9.34 -5.08
N ALA A 56 5.04 10.27 -5.83
CA ALA A 56 4.09 11.23 -5.26
C ALA A 56 2.89 10.52 -4.64
N THR A 57 2.38 9.48 -5.31
CA THR A 57 1.27 8.66 -4.80
C THR A 57 1.67 7.84 -3.58
N LEU A 58 2.90 7.33 -3.54
CA LEU A 58 3.43 6.60 -2.39
C LEU A 58 3.54 7.51 -1.16
N PHE A 59 4.03 8.75 -1.32
CA PHE A 59 4.08 9.74 -0.24
C PHE A 59 2.67 10.13 0.25
N ASP A 60 1.72 10.32 -0.66
CA ASP A 60 0.31 10.56 -0.32
C ASP A 60 -0.26 9.41 0.53
N LEU A 61 0.06 8.16 0.17
CA LEU A 61 -0.35 6.97 0.93
C LEU A 61 0.31 6.90 2.31
N ILE A 62 1.59 7.28 2.45
CA ILE A 62 2.29 7.35 3.75
C ILE A 62 1.60 8.37 4.66
N LEU A 63 1.34 9.57 4.14
CA LEU A 63 0.68 10.64 4.90
C LEU A 63 -0.75 10.24 5.30
N ALA A 64 -1.51 9.66 4.38
CA ALA A 64 -2.87 9.19 4.66
C ALA A 64 -2.88 8.04 5.67
N ALA A 65 -1.94 7.08 5.58
CA ALA A 65 -1.83 5.98 6.52
C ALA A 65 -1.49 6.47 7.94
N ASN A 66 -0.60 7.45 8.04
CA ASN A 66 -0.29 8.10 9.31
C ASN A 66 -1.49 8.88 9.87
N TYR A 67 -2.17 9.66 9.02
CA TYR A 67 -3.33 10.47 9.41
C TYR A 67 -4.51 9.62 9.88
N LEU A 68 -4.78 8.50 9.19
CA LEU A 68 -5.86 7.55 9.52
C LEU A 68 -5.43 6.49 10.55
N ASN A 69 -4.19 6.56 11.06
CA ASN A 69 -3.61 5.65 12.04
C ASN A 69 -3.67 4.16 11.63
N ILE A 70 -3.39 3.85 10.36
CA ILE A 70 -3.39 2.49 9.82
C ILE A 70 -1.97 1.93 9.84
N LYS A 71 -1.55 1.39 10.99
CA LYS A 71 -0.17 0.93 11.22
C LYS A 71 0.34 -0.07 10.19
N SER A 72 -0.51 -1.00 9.74
CA SER A 72 -0.10 -2.02 8.75
C SER A 72 0.19 -1.41 7.37
N LEU A 73 -0.59 -0.41 6.97
CA LEU A 73 -0.38 0.31 5.72
C LEU A 73 0.88 1.16 5.80
N LEU A 74 1.07 1.86 6.92
CA LEU A 74 2.25 2.69 7.16
C LEU A 74 3.54 1.87 7.12
N ASP A 75 3.59 0.75 7.83
CA ASP A 75 4.74 -0.17 7.85
C ASP A 75 5.11 -0.64 6.44
N LEU A 76 4.11 -1.04 5.67
CA LEU A 76 4.29 -1.53 4.31
C LEU A 76 4.81 -0.44 3.37
N THR A 77 4.27 0.77 3.46
CA THR A 77 4.78 1.91 2.67
C THR A 77 6.22 2.28 3.04
N CYS A 78 6.58 2.25 4.32
CA CYS A 78 7.96 2.49 4.78
C CYS A 78 8.90 1.40 4.28
N GLN A 79 8.45 0.14 4.29
CA GLN A 79 9.20 -0.98 3.75
C GLN A 79 9.43 -0.82 2.23
N THR A 80 8.41 -0.42 1.46
CA THR A 80 8.55 -0.13 0.03
C THR A 80 9.62 0.93 -0.22
N VAL A 81 9.61 2.05 0.54
CA VAL A 81 10.64 3.10 0.43
C VAL A 81 12.03 2.54 0.78
N ALA A 82 12.14 1.73 1.83
CA ALA A 82 13.40 1.10 2.21
C ALA A 82 13.94 0.14 1.14
N ASP A 83 13.08 -0.61 0.46
CA ASP A 83 13.47 -1.50 -0.65
C ASP A 83 13.91 -0.69 -1.89
N MET A 84 13.24 0.43 -2.19
CA MET A 84 13.67 1.36 -3.26
C MET A 84 15.07 1.93 -2.98
N ILE A 85 15.35 2.34 -1.74
CA ILE A 85 16.67 2.84 -1.32
C ILE A 85 17.74 1.76 -1.45
N LYS A 86 17.40 0.50 -1.14
CA LYS A 86 18.31 -0.65 -1.28
C LYS A 86 18.53 -1.10 -2.73
N GLY A 87 17.93 -0.43 -3.72
CA GLY A 87 18.02 -0.83 -5.13
C GLY A 87 17.24 -2.11 -5.46
N LYS A 88 16.41 -2.60 -4.53
CA LYS A 88 15.48 -3.69 -4.81
C LYS A 88 14.28 -3.09 -5.51
N LYS A 89 14.36 -2.96 -6.83
CA LYS A 89 13.20 -2.62 -7.65
C LYS A 89 12.12 -3.66 -7.32
N SER A 90 10.98 -3.19 -6.81
CA SER A 90 9.84 -4.03 -6.40
C SER A 90 9.64 -5.09 -7.47
N ARG A 91 9.72 -6.35 -7.04
CA ARG A 91 10.01 -7.60 -7.77
C ARG A 91 9.19 -7.84 -9.07
N GLY A 92 9.33 -6.94 -10.03
CA GLY A 92 8.82 -7.00 -11.40
C GLY A 92 9.92 -6.86 -12.45
N ASP A 93 11.16 -6.58 -12.04
CA ASP A 93 12.32 -6.41 -12.93
C ASP A 93 13.49 -7.31 -12.53
N SER A 94 13.23 -8.58 -12.20
CA SER A 94 14.34 -9.52 -11.93
C SER A 94 14.87 -10.21 -13.20
N GLU A 95 14.26 -9.97 -14.37
CA GLU A 95 14.71 -10.52 -15.65
C GLU A 95 15.46 -9.50 -16.53
N ASP A 96 15.28 -8.19 -16.32
CA ASP A 96 15.97 -7.15 -17.10
C ASP A 96 17.36 -6.77 -16.58
N VAL A 97 17.62 -6.92 -15.27
CA VAL A 97 18.92 -6.50 -14.69
C VAL A 97 20.06 -7.45 -15.05
N GLN A 98 19.76 -8.69 -15.43
CA GLN A 98 20.78 -9.65 -15.86
C GLN A 98 21.23 -9.40 -17.32
N TYR A 99 20.39 -8.76 -18.15
CA TYR A 99 20.74 -8.36 -19.52
C TYR A 99 21.68 -7.15 -19.55
N PHE A 100 21.51 -6.18 -18.65
CA PHE A 100 22.40 -5.02 -18.57
C PHE A 100 23.80 -5.33 -17.99
N TYR A 101 23.99 -6.48 -17.33
CA TYR A 101 25.28 -6.87 -16.74
C TYR A 101 26.05 -7.94 -17.54
N THR A 102 25.48 -8.47 -18.63
CA THR A 102 26.13 -9.51 -19.46
C THR A 102 26.30 -9.12 -20.93
N GLY A 103 25.91 -7.90 -21.32
CA GLY A 103 26.13 -7.36 -22.67
C GLY A 103 27.24 -6.31 -22.68
N GLU A 104 28.26 -6.56 -23.52
CA GLU A 104 29.46 -5.76 -23.83
C GLU A 104 30.58 -5.79 -22.76
N SER A 105 31.83 -6.18 -23.08
CA SER A 105 32.50 -6.51 -24.34
C SER A 105 33.78 -7.30 -24.08
#